data_AF-A0A2U1P3K8-F1
#
_entry.id   AF-A0A2U1P3K8-F1
#
_cell.length_a   1.000
_cell.length_b   1.000
_cell.length_c   1.000
_cell.angle_alpha   90.00
_cell.angle_beta   90.00
_cell.angle_gamma   90.00
#
_symmetry.space_group_name_H-M   'P 1'
#
loop_
_entity.id
_entity.type
_entity.pdbx_description
1 polymer ?
#
loop_
_entity_poly.entity_id
_entity_poly.type
_entity_poly.pdbx_seq_one_letter_code
_entity_poly.pdbx_strand_id
1 'polypeptide(L)'
;MMKEKIKEPCENVGSLLGLVMRELGESIMKKKNSQVMMPELKSLKLQLMLLSTSKTIEDLAIANFMFLLMEIIDKVEVLAIEVETLGEVASFESPKGLNRLGN
;
A
#
# COMPACT_ATOMS: atom_id res chain seq x y z
N MET A 1 15.11 -11.60 -19.84
CA MET A 1 13.91 -12.46 -19.71
C MET A 1 13.17 -12.22 -18.39
N MET A 2 13.84 -12.11 -17.23
CA MET A 2 13.15 -11.81 -15.96
C MET A 2 12.81 -10.31 -15.80
N LYS A 3 13.70 -9.40 -16.22
CA LYS A 3 13.44 -7.94 -16.23
C LYS A 3 12.14 -7.55 -16.94
N GLU A 4 11.87 -8.11 -18.11
CA GLU A 4 10.62 -7.85 -18.85
C GLU A 4 9.39 -8.38 -18.11
N LYS A 5 9.50 -9.53 -17.44
CA LYS A 5 8.38 -10.15 -16.69
C LYS A 5 8.01 -9.39 -15.42
N ILE A 6 8.95 -8.65 -14.84
CA ILE A 6 8.73 -7.92 -13.59
C ILE A 6 8.39 -6.44 -13.82
N LYS A 7 8.61 -5.92 -15.03
CA LYS A 7 8.47 -4.49 -15.32
C LYS A 7 7.06 -3.98 -14.98
N GLU A 8 6.04 -4.56 -15.60
CA GLU A 8 4.64 -4.18 -15.36
C GLU A 8 4.21 -4.41 -13.89
N PRO A 9 4.50 -5.57 -13.25
CA PRO A 9 4.24 -5.75 -11.82
C PRO A 9 4.86 -4.64 -10.94
N CYS A 10 6.11 -4.25 -11.19
CA CYS A 10 6.78 -3.19 -10.45
C CYS A 10 6.16 -1.82 -10.70
N GLU A 11 5.78 -1.51 -11.94
CA GLU A 11 5.09 -0.26 -12.30
C GLU A 11 3.73 -0.16 -11.58
N ASN A 12 2.99 -1.27 -11.52
CA ASN A 12 1.72 -1.37 -10.79
C ASN A 12 1.92 -1.17 -9.28
N VAL A 13 2.97 -1.78 -8.70
CA VAL A 13 3.32 -1.61 -7.29
C VAL A 13 3.65 -0.16 -6.97
N GLY A 14 4.54 0.45 -7.75
CA GLY A 14 4.93 1.84 -7.57
C GLY A 14 3.74 2.80 -7.69
N SER A 15 2.85 2.56 -8.67
CA SER A 15 1.66 3.36 -8.88
C SER A 15 0.69 3.28 -7.69
N LEU A 16 0.36 2.07 -7.23
CA LEU A 16 -0.55 1.91 -6.09
C LEU A 16 0.04 2.48 -4.81
N LEU A 17 1.33 2.23 -4.55
CA LEU A 17 2.01 2.77 -3.38
C LEU A 17 1.95 4.31 -3.36
N GLY A 18 2.20 4.94 -4.50
CA GLY A 18 2.07 6.39 -4.64
C GLY A 18 0.65 6.91 -4.40
N LEU A 19 -0.37 6.18 -4.89
CA LEU A 19 -1.78 6.51 -4.63
C LEU A 19 -2.11 6.42 -3.14
N VAL A 20 -1.76 5.31 -2.48
CA VAL A 20 -2.03 5.10 -1.05
C VAL A 20 -1.34 6.16 -0.20
N MET A 21 -0.05 6.40 -0.43
CA MET A 21 0.69 7.41 0.35
C MET A 21 0.10 8.81 0.16
N ARG A 22 -0.37 9.14 -1.05
CA ARG A 22 -1.08 10.41 -1.29
C ARG A 22 -2.38 10.48 -0.51
N GLU A 23 -3.20 9.44 -0.52
CA GLU A 23 -4.47 9.38 0.22
C GLU A 23 -4.26 9.49 1.73
N LEU A 24 -3.25 8.81 2.27
CA LEU A 24 -2.85 8.95 3.68
C LEU A 24 -2.43 10.38 4.03
N GLY A 25 -1.59 11.00 3.20
CA GLY A 25 -1.19 12.39 3.38
C GLY A 25 -2.38 13.35 3.33
N GLU A 26 -3.30 13.15 2.37
CA GLU A 26 -4.51 13.95 2.25
C GLU A 26 -5.47 13.76 3.43
N SER A 27 -5.60 12.53 3.95
CA SER A 27 -6.39 12.21 5.14
C SER A 27 -5.94 13.06 6.33
N ILE A 28 -4.64 13.08 6.59
CA ILE A 28 -4.03 13.89 7.66
C ILE A 28 -4.25 15.38 7.40
N MET A 29 -3.89 15.88 6.21
CA MET A 29 -3.95 17.31 5.89
C MET A 29 -5.37 17.87 5.95
N LYS A 30 -6.36 17.08 5.52
CA LYS A 30 -7.77 17.49 5.49
C LYS A 30 -8.53 17.08 6.75
N LYS A 31 -7.87 16.40 7.70
CA LYS A 31 -8.48 15.81 8.91
C LYS A 31 -9.74 15.00 8.57
N LYS A 32 -9.61 14.10 7.60
CA LYS A 32 -10.70 13.25 7.11
C LYS A 32 -10.29 11.80 7.13
N ASN A 33 -11.16 10.92 7.60
CA ASN A 33 -10.88 9.48 7.53
C ASN A 33 -10.85 9.05 6.06
N SER A 34 -9.77 8.38 5.65
CA SER A 34 -9.69 7.74 4.34
C SER A 34 -10.07 6.27 4.44
N GLN A 35 -10.73 5.74 3.40
CA GLN A 35 -10.81 4.31 3.19
C GLN A 35 -9.53 3.90 2.47
N VAL A 36 -8.49 3.60 3.24
CA VAL A 36 -7.20 3.20 2.68
C VAL A 36 -7.37 1.88 1.92
N MET A 37 -6.73 1.78 0.74
CA MET A 37 -6.71 0.60 -0.13
C MET A 37 -5.86 -0.56 0.44
N MET A 38 -6.14 -0.95 1.68
CA MET A 38 -5.42 -2.02 2.41
C MET A 38 -5.56 -3.40 1.75
N PRO A 39 -6.74 -3.83 1.25
CA PRO A 39 -6.86 -5.07 0.49
C PRO A 39 -5.94 -5.12 -0.74
N GLU A 40 -5.80 -3.99 -1.43
CA GLU A 40 -4.98 -3.86 -2.63
C GLU A 40 -3.48 -3.91 -2.30
N LEU A 41 -3.03 -3.30 -1.19
CA LEU A 41 -1.65 -3.45 -0.69
C LEU A 41 -1.31 -4.91 -0.39
N LYS A 42 -2.19 -5.63 0.31
CA LYS A 42 -2.00 -7.06 0.63
C LYS A 42 -1.92 -7.92 -0.63
N SER A 43 -2.78 -7.64 -1.61
CA SER A 43 -2.77 -8.32 -2.91
C SER A 43 -1.43 -8.14 -3.64
N LEU A 44 -0.88 -6.92 -3.65
CA LEU A 44 0.43 -6.65 -4.25
C LEU A 44 1.56 -7.37 -3.54
N LYS A 45 1.57 -7.39 -2.20
CA LYS A 45 2.58 -8.12 -1.44
C LYS A 45 2.61 -9.59 -1.82
N LEU A 46 1.44 -10.22 -1.99
CA LEU A 46 1.32 -11.59 -2.46
C LEU A 46 1.88 -11.78 -3.88
N GLN A 47 1.58 -10.86 -4.79
CA GLN A 47 2.11 -10.89 -6.17
C GLN A 47 3.65 -10.81 -6.20
N LEU A 48 4.23 -9.90 -5.41
CA LEU A 48 5.69 -9.76 -5.28
C LEU A 48 6.35 -11.02 -4.70
N MET A 49 5.71 -11.65 -3.73
CA MET A 49 6.19 -12.91 -3.14
C MET A 49 6.24 -14.03 -4.18
N LEU A 50 5.21 -14.15 -5.03
CA LEU A 50 5.17 -15.15 -6.12
C LEU A 50 6.28 -14.91 -7.16
N LEU A 51 6.58 -13.65 -7.45
CA LEU A 51 7.63 -13.26 -8.40
C LEU A 51 9.06 -13.45 -7.85
N SER A 52 9.22 -13.62 -6.53
CA SER A 52 10.52 -13.69 -5.84
C SER A 52 11.16 -15.09 -5.85
N THR A 53 10.62 -16.06 -6.58
CA THR A 53 11.19 -17.42 -6.68
C THR A 53 12.39 -17.44 -7.66
N SER A 54 13.61 -17.43 -7.11
CA SER A 54 14.88 -17.24 -7.86
C SER A 54 15.64 -18.54 -8.14
N LYS A 55 16.36 -18.62 -9.28
CA LYS A 55 17.26 -19.75 -9.62
C LYS A 55 18.69 -19.33 -10.03
N THR A 56 18.98 -18.03 -10.23
CA THR A 56 20.28 -17.52 -10.71
C THR A 56 20.75 -16.23 -9.99
N ILE A 57 22.00 -15.78 -10.23
CA ILE A 57 22.57 -14.57 -9.60
C ILE A 57 21.89 -13.28 -10.05
N GLU A 58 21.48 -13.15 -11.32
CA GLU A 58 20.71 -11.98 -11.77
C GLU A 58 19.31 -11.96 -11.11
N ASP A 59 18.78 -13.15 -10.80
CA ASP A 59 17.55 -13.29 -10.03
C ASP A 59 17.73 -12.89 -8.56
N LEU A 60 18.96 -12.88 -8.02
CA LEU A 60 19.22 -12.43 -6.64
C LEU A 60 19.04 -10.92 -6.50
N ALA A 61 19.56 -10.13 -7.44
CA ALA A 61 19.38 -8.68 -7.43
C ALA A 61 17.90 -8.30 -7.56
N ILE A 62 17.17 -9.01 -8.43
CA ILE A 62 15.73 -8.87 -8.59
C ILE A 62 14.99 -9.28 -7.31
N ALA A 63 15.31 -10.44 -6.73
CA ALA A 63 14.70 -10.90 -5.49
C ALA A 63 14.93 -9.92 -4.33
N ASN A 64 16.13 -9.34 -4.22
CA ASN A 64 16.43 -8.32 -3.22
C ASN A 64 15.59 -7.05 -3.44
N PHE A 65 15.43 -6.62 -4.69
CA PHE A 65 14.56 -5.49 -5.01
C PHE A 65 13.08 -5.77 -4.65
N MET A 66 12.57 -6.96 -4.96
CA MET A 66 11.21 -7.37 -4.58
C MET A 66 11.04 -7.43 -3.06
N PHE A 67 12.06 -7.93 -2.35
CA PHE A 67 12.07 -7.94 -0.89
C PHE A 67 11.95 -6.53 -0.31
N LEU A 68 12.74 -5.58 -0.82
CA LEU A 68 12.64 -4.17 -0.39
C LEU A 68 11.26 -3.56 -0.70
N LEU A 69 10.66 -3.88 -1.85
CA LEU A 69 9.29 -3.46 -2.16
C LEU A 69 8.27 -4.02 -1.15
N MET A 70 8.40 -5.29 -0.78
CA MET A 70 7.54 -5.89 0.26
C MET A 70 7.74 -5.20 1.63
N GLU A 71 8.97 -4.88 2.03
CA GLU A 71 9.21 -4.11 3.26
C GLU A 71 8.60 -2.71 3.22
N ILE A 72 8.60 -2.05 2.06
CA ILE A 72 7.96 -0.75 1.89
C ILE A 72 6.44 -0.88 2.04
N ILE A 73 5.83 -1.91 1.44
CA ILE A 73 4.40 -2.19 1.62
C ILE A 73 4.07 -2.38 3.09
N ASP A 74 4.86 -3.17 3.83
CA ASP A 74 4.64 -3.43 5.25
C ASP A 74 4.68 -2.14 6.09
N LYS A 75 5.61 -1.23 5.79
CA LYS A 75 5.68 0.07 6.46
C LYS A 75 4.47 0.95 6.13
N VAL A 76 3.98 0.91 4.89
CA VAL A 76 2.78 1.68 4.50
C VAL A 76 1.50 1.09 5.11
N GLU A 77 1.43 -0.23 5.26
CA GLU A 77 0.33 -0.89 6.00
C GLU A 77 0.29 -0.43 7.46
N VAL A 78 1.44 -0.37 8.14
CA VAL A 78 1.54 0.16 9.51
C VAL A 78 1.16 1.63 9.55
N LEU A 79 1.67 2.44 8.63
CA LEU A 79 1.33 3.87 8.55
C LEU A 79 -0.17 4.09 8.35
N ALA A 80 -0.84 3.26 7.55
CA ALA A 80 -2.29 3.35 7.36
C ALA A 80 -3.05 3.15 8.68
N ILE A 81 -2.65 2.17 9.48
CA ILE A 81 -3.25 1.90 10.81
C ILE A 81 -2.99 3.07 11.76
N GLU A 82 -1.79 3.64 11.74
CA GLU A 82 -1.44 4.81 12.57
C GLU A 82 -2.28 6.05 12.18
N VAL A 83 -2.51 6.27 10.88
CA VAL A 83 -3.36 7.37 10.39
C VAL A 83 -4.83 7.17 10.76
N GLU A 84 -5.33 5.93 10.69
CA GLU A 84 -6.68 5.59 11.16
C GLU A 84 -6.83 5.88 12.66
N THR A 85 -5.87 5.41 13.47
CA THR A 85 -5.84 5.66 14.93
C THR A 85 -5.76 7.16 15.24
N LEU A 86 -4.94 7.91 14.49
CA LEU A 86 -4.88 9.36 14.60
C LEU A 86 -6.23 10.00 14.29
N GLY A 87 -6.95 9.52 13.27
CA GLY A 87 -8.27 10.00 12.91
C GLY A 87 -9.32 9.80 14.01
N GLU A 88 -9.26 8.67 14.72
CA GLU A 88 -10.11 8.40 15.89
C GLU A 88 -9.81 9.37 17.05
N VAL A 89 -8.54 9.55 17.40
CA VAL A 89 -8.12 10.38 18.55
C VAL A 89 -8.31 11.88 18.27
N ALA A 90 -8.08 12.30 17.02
CA ALA A 90 -8.18 13.70 16.60
C ALA A 90 -9.56 14.07 16.02
N SER A 91 -10.54 13.18 16.08
CA SER A 91 -11.91 13.37 15.58
C SER A 91 -11.96 13.83 14.13
N PHE A 92 -11.25 13.13 13.25
CA PHE A 92 -11.30 13.38 11.80
C PHE A 92 -12.73 13.20 11.27
N GLU A 93 -13.10 14.02 10.30
CA GLU A 93 -14.40 13.93 9.66
C GLU A 93 -14.52 12.58 8.92
N SER A 94 -15.52 11.78 9.26
CA SER A 94 -15.88 10.60 8.48
C SER A 94 -16.41 11.03 7.10
N PRO A 95 -16.14 10.24 6.03
CA PRO A 95 -16.71 10.50 4.72
C PRO A 95 -18.23 10.71 4.82
N LYS A 96 -18.72 11.86 4.32
CA LYS A 96 -20.15 12.22 4.37
C LYS A 96 -20.96 11.20 3.56
N GLY A 97 -21.47 10.17 4.24
CA GLY A 97 -22.27 9.10 3.64
C GLY A 97 -22.86 8.08 4.62
N LEU A 98 -22.31 7.94 5.84
CA LEU A 98 -22.75 6.93 6.82
C LEU A 98 -23.70 7.43 7.92
N ASN A 99 -23.91 8.74 8.05
CA ASN A 99 -24.72 9.31 9.15
C ASN A 99 -26.22 9.48 8.79
N ARG A 100 -26.78 8.68 7.88
CA ARG A 100 -28.22 8.73 7.53
C ARG A 100 -29.00 7.43 7.78
N LEU A 101 -28.43 6.49 8.55
CA LEU A 101 -29.07 5.19 8.83
C LEU A 101 -29.01 4.82 10.32
N GLY A 102 -29.32 5.75 11.21
CA GLY A 102 -29.46 5.44 12.64
C GLY A 102 -30.25 6.51 13.38
N ASN A 103 -31.56 6.24 13.48
CA ASN A 103 -32.58 6.75 14.42
C ASN A 103 -32.33 8.07 15.14
#